data_AF-A0A7C2PEY0-F1
#
_entry.id   AF-A0A7C2PEY0-F1
#
_cell.length_a   1.000
_cell.length_b   1.000
_cell.length_c   1.000
_cell.angle_alpha   90.00
_cell.angle_beta   90.00
_cell.angle_gamma   90.00
#
_symmetry.space_group_name_H-M   'P 1'
#
loop_
_entity.id
_entity.type
_entity.pdbx_description
1 polymer ?
#
loop_
_entity_poly.entity_id
_entity_poly.type
_entity_poly.pdbx_seq_one_letter_code
_entity_poly.pdbx_strand_id
1 'polypeptide(L)'
;MIFKTFDEYLRIKEKVAKELSGKFGCILEFNGYVREYDIVDGREVPTSGLNIKDEVFFHLHEIRGKAIEKFGLLEVLIYHNQGFLKVGERVTAIAIFAKRRFEAFSALEFIISEIKKYH
;
A
#
# COMPACT_ATOMS: atom_id res chain seq x y z
N MET A 1 2.29 9.84 1.88
CA MET A 1 1.38 10.13 3.02
C MET A 1 0.62 8.85 3.38
N ILE A 2 0.14 8.73 4.62
CA ILE A 2 -0.60 7.55 5.09
C ILE A 2 -2.07 7.93 5.37
N PHE A 3 -3.03 7.12 4.95
CA PHE A 3 -4.47 7.40 5.04
C PHE A 3 -5.24 6.26 5.69
N LYS A 4 -6.21 6.60 6.54
CA LYS A 4 -7.17 5.66 7.13
C LYS A 4 -8.48 5.55 6.36
N THR A 5 -8.74 6.47 5.42
CA THR A 5 -9.94 6.47 4.59
C THR A 5 -9.57 6.42 3.10
N PHE A 6 -10.30 5.64 2.32
CA PHE A 6 -9.99 5.44 0.90
C PHE A 6 -10.36 6.67 0.05
N ASP A 7 -11.45 7.35 0.39
CA ASP A 7 -11.89 8.55 -0.34
C ASP A 7 -10.89 9.71 -0.20
N GLU A 8 -10.34 9.91 1.00
CA GLU A 8 -9.28 10.89 1.23
C GLU A 8 -8.03 10.53 0.44
N TYR A 9 -7.63 9.26 0.45
CA TYR A 9 -6.52 8.76 -0.35
C TYR A 9 -6.71 9.09 -1.84
N LEU A 10 -7.89 8.81 -2.42
CA LEU A 10 -8.18 9.11 -3.83
C LEU A 10 -8.08 10.61 -4.12
N ARG A 11 -8.70 11.45 -3.27
CA ARG A 11 -8.67 12.90 -3.43
C ARG A 11 -7.24 13.45 -3.38
N ILE A 12 -6.43 12.98 -2.44
CA ILE A 12 -5.05 13.45 -2.28
C ILE A 12 -4.16 12.90 -3.39
N LYS A 13 -4.36 11.66 -3.85
CA LYS A 13 -3.65 11.09 -5.00
C LYS A 13 -3.80 11.98 -6.24
N GLU A 14 -5.04 12.38 -6.57
CA GLU A 14 -5.31 13.27 -7.70
C GLU A 14 -4.66 14.65 -7.54
N LYS A 15 -4.65 15.20 -6.32
CA LYS A 15 -3.98 16.47 -6.02
C LYS A 15 -2.46 16.36 -6.22
N VAL A 16 -1.84 15.32 -5.66
CA VAL A 16 -0.40 15.08 -5.75
C VAL A 16 0.02 14.84 -7.21
N ALA A 17 -0.76 14.09 -7.99
CA ALA A 17 -0.49 13.90 -9.41
C ALA A 17 -0.44 15.23 -10.19
N LYS A 18 -1.33 16.17 -9.88
CA LYS A 18 -1.32 17.51 -10.48
C LYS A 18 -0.10 18.33 -10.03
N GLU A 19 0.24 18.30 -8.74
CA GLU A 19 1.39 19.03 -8.19
C GLU A 19 2.74 18.50 -8.70
N LEU A 20 2.81 17.20 -9.00
CA LEU A 20 3.99 16.53 -9.55
C LEU A 20 3.94 16.41 -11.08
N SER A 21 3.01 17.08 -11.75
CA SER A 21 2.88 17.03 -13.21
C SER A 21 4.23 17.33 -13.90
N GLY A 22 4.60 16.49 -14.87
CA GLY A 22 5.88 16.56 -15.58
C GLY A 22 7.11 16.09 -14.80
N LYS A 23 6.98 15.69 -13.53
CA LYS A 23 8.12 15.23 -12.70
C LYS A 23 8.26 13.71 -12.64
N PHE A 24 7.17 12.96 -12.82
CA PHE A 24 7.17 11.49 -12.82
C PHE A 24 7.02 10.94 -14.25
N GLY A 25 7.63 9.78 -14.49
CA GLY A 25 7.44 9.01 -15.73
C GLY A 25 6.36 7.94 -15.60
N CYS A 26 5.99 7.56 -14.36
CA CYS A 26 4.90 6.64 -14.10
C CYS A 26 4.33 6.81 -12.68
N ILE A 27 3.08 6.38 -12.52
CA ILE A 27 2.45 6.08 -11.24
C ILE A 27 2.17 4.57 -11.25
N LEU A 28 2.71 3.85 -10.27
CA LEU A 28 2.37 2.44 -10.06
C LEU A 28 1.36 2.34 -8.93
N GLU A 29 0.23 1.67 -9.17
CA GLU A 29 -0.81 1.47 -8.19
C GLU A 29 -0.96 -0.01 -7.83
N PHE A 30 -1.10 -0.29 -6.54
CA PHE A 30 -1.40 -1.60 -6.00
C PHE A 30 -2.61 -1.53 -5.09
N ASN A 31 -3.43 -2.57 -5.12
CA ASN A 31 -4.68 -2.67 -4.38
C ASN A 31 -4.78 -4.08 -3.79
N GLY A 32 -4.76 -4.18 -2.45
CA GLY A 32 -4.88 -5.44 -1.72
C GLY A 32 -6.30 -5.64 -1.19
N TYR A 33 -6.80 -6.87 -1.29
CA TYR A 33 -8.15 -7.26 -0.86
C TYR A 33 -8.11 -8.56 -0.07
N VAL A 34 -9.06 -8.72 0.85
CA VAL A 34 -9.27 -9.97 1.59
C VAL A 34 -9.82 -11.03 0.63
N ARG A 35 -9.18 -12.19 0.58
CA ARG A 35 -9.62 -13.35 -0.20
C ARG A 35 -10.58 -14.21 0.62
N GLU A 36 -11.30 -15.11 -0.03
CA GLU A 36 -12.18 -16.09 0.64
C GLU A 36 -11.42 -17.22 1.36
N TYR A 37 -10.09 -17.24 1.27
CA TYR A 37 -9.23 -18.21 1.91
C TYR A 37 -7.93 -17.56 2.41
N ASP A 38 -7.37 -18.17 3.46
CA ASP A 38 -6.02 -17.94 3.94
C ASP A 38 -5.10 -19.11 3.58
N ILE A 39 -3.79 -18.86 3.62
CA ILE A 39 -2.77 -19.91 3.43
C ILE A 39 -2.25 -20.32 4.80
N VAL A 40 -2.61 -21.53 5.23
CA VAL A 40 -2.13 -22.14 6.48
C VAL A 40 -1.34 -23.39 6.11
N ASP A 41 -0.06 -23.45 6.50
CA ASP A 41 0.87 -24.54 6.17
C ASP A 41 0.90 -24.89 4.66
N GLY A 42 0.82 -23.86 3.81
CA GLY A 42 0.84 -24.00 2.34
C GLY A 42 -0.47 -24.50 1.73
N ARG A 43 -1.57 -24.57 2.49
CA ARG A 43 -2.89 -24.99 2.03
C ARG A 43 -3.90 -23.87 2.14
N GLU A 44 -4.84 -23.84 1.20
CA GLU A 44 -5.97 -22.91 1.25
C GLU A 44 -6.98 -23.36 2.30
N VAL A 45 -7.27 -22.48 3.26
CA VAL A 45 -8.28 -22.69 4.31
C VAL A 45 -9.31 -21.57 4.21
N PRO A 46 -10.61 -21.87 4.07
CA PRO A 46 -11.64 -20.84 4.00
C PRO A 46 -11.61 -19.90 5.22
N THR A 47 -11.81 -18.62 4.98
CA THR A 47 -11.89 -17.59 6.02
C THR A 47 -13.08 -16.66 5.79
N SER A 48 -13.62 -16.09 6.87
CA SER A 48 -14.65 -15.05 6.78
C SER A 48 -14.06 -13.64 6.69
N GLY A 49 -12.75 -13.49 6.93
CA GLY A 49 -12.11 -12.19 6.96
C GLY A 49 -10.66 -12.20 7.42
N LEU A 50 -10.10 -11.01 7.54
CA LEU A 50 -8.74 -10.74 7.99
C LEU A 50 -8.77 -9.70 9.11
N ASN A 51 -8.14 -9.98 10.24
CA ASN A 51 -8.03 -9.02 11.34
C ASN A 51 -6.72 -8.24 11.25
N ILE A 52 -6.80 -6.93 11.02
CA ILE A 52 -5.64 -6.05 10.96
C ILE A 52 -5.53 -5.24 12.25
N LYS A 53 -4.39 -5.37 12.95
CA LYS A 53 -4.11 -4.59 14.16
C LYS A 53 -3.74 -3.14 13.81
N ASP A 54 -4.12 -2.21 14.68
CA ASP A 54 -3.81 -0.78 14.53
C ASP A 54 -2.29 -0.50 14.53
N GLU A 55 -1.50 -1.38 15.13
CA GLU A 55 -0.03 -1.29 15.21
C GLU A 55 0.65 -1.15 13.84
N VAL A 56 0.02 -1.67 12.78
CA VAL A 56 0.54 -1.55 11.40
C VAL A 56 0.84 -0.09 11.03
N PHE A 57 0.01 0.86 11.48
CA PHE A 57 0.16 2.28 11.13
C PHE A 57 1.44 2.92 11.67
N PHE A 58 1.97 2.45 12.79
CA PHE A 58 3.24 2.95 13.32
C PHE A 58 4.40 2.63 12.38
N HIS A 59 4.35 1.47 11.73
CA HIS A 59 5.40 1.02 10.81
C HIS A 59 5.26 1.60 9.40
N LEU A 60 4.03 1.91 8.95
CA LEU A 60 3.80 2.44 7.60
C LEU A 60 4.58 3.72 7.29
N HIS A 61 4.72 4.63 8.25
CA HIS A 61 5.49 5.86 8.06
C HIS A 61 6.97 5.60 7.82
N GLU A 62 7.56 4.66 8.57
CA GLU A 62 8.95 4.27 8.44
C GLU A 62 9.21 3.53 7.12
N ILE A 63 8.36 2.55 6.79
CA ILE A 63 8.43 1.79 5.53
C ILE A 63 8.36 2.75 4.33
N ARG A 64 7.41 3.69 4.36
CA ARG A 64 7.28 4.72 3.32
C ARG A 64 8.55 5.56 3.21
N GLY A 65 9.07 6.06 4.32
CA GLY A 65 10.29 6.89 4.34
C GLY A 65 11.48 6.14 3.73
N LYS A 66 11.71 4.91 4.18
CA LYS A 66 12.76 4.02 3.66
C LYS A 66 12.61 3.74 2.18
N ALA A 67 11.39 3.49 1.68
CA ALA A 67 11.15 3.26 0.27
C ALA A 67 11.48 4.49 -0.59
N ILE A 68 11.04 5.69 -0.15
CA ILE A 68 11.33 6.94 -0.86
C ILE A 68 12.83 7.19 -0.96
N GLU A 69 13.55 7.06 0.16
CA GLU A 69 15.00 7.25 0.21
C GLU A 69 15.73 6.20 -0.64
N LYS A 70 15.44 4.92 -0.43
CA LYS A 70 16.14 3.80 -1.07
C LYS A 70 15.99 3.78 -2.59
N PHE A 71 14.82 4.15 -3.12
CA PHE A 71 14.52 4.05 -4.54
C PHE A 71 14.44 5.41 -5.25
N GLY A 72 14.72 6.51 -4.56
CA GLY A 72 14.69 7.86 -5.14
C GLY A 72 13.31 8.26 -5.68
N LEU A 73 12.25 7.87 -4.97
CA LEU A 73 10.86 8.10 -5.39
C LEU A 73 10.47 9.56 -5.14
N LEU A 74 9.48 10.06 -5.88
CA LEU A 74 8.97 11.41 -5.70
C LEU A 74 7.97 11.49 -4.55
N GLU A 75 7.07 10.50 -4.48
CA GLU A 75 6.07 10.36 -3.42
C GLU A 75 5.54 8.93 -3.39
N VAL A 76 5.09 8.51 -2.21
CA VAL A 76 4.39 7.24 -1.98
C VAL A 76 3.19 7.51 -1.07
N LEU A 77 1.99 7.26 -1.59
CA LEU A 77 0.74 7.34 -0.86
C LEU A 77 0.29 5.94 -0.47
N ILE A 78 -0.09 5.75 0.78
CA ILE A 78 -0.56 4.46 1.30
C ILE A 78 -1.88 4.68 2.03
N TYR A 79 -2.95 4.08 1.53
CA TYR A 79 -4.14 3.79 2.30
C TYR A 79 -4.00 2.41 2.93
N HIS A 80 -4.37 2.27 4.20
CA HIS A 80 -4.49 0.98 4.85
C HIS A 80 -5.76 0.94 5.69
N ASN A 81 -6.41 -0.21 5.74
CA ASN A 81 -7.60 -0.47 6.54
C ASN A 81 -7.22 -1.17 7.86
N GLN A 82 -8.08 -1.11 8.87
CA GLN A 82 -7.82 -1.70 10.20
C GLN A 82 -9.08 -2.36 10.78
N GLY A 83 -8.89 -3.20 11.78
CA GLY A 83 -9.95 -4.00 12.40
C GLY A 83 -10.24 -5.26 11.60
N PHE A 84 -11.44 -5.80 11.80
CA PHE A 84 -11.88 -7.02 11.12
C PHE A 84 -12.46 -6.70 9.75
N LEU A 85 -11.75 -7.14 8.70
CA LEU A 85 -12.11 -6.93 7.30
C LEU A 85 -12.72 -8.20 6.73
N LYS A 86 -13.89 -8.12 6.12
CA LYS A 86 -14.57 -9.25 5.47
C LYS A 86 -13.96 -9.57 4.12
N VAL A 87 -14.21 -10.78 3.64
CA VAL A 87 -13.90 -11.20 2.27
C VAL A 87 -14.37 -10.15 1.24
N GLY A 88 -13.49 -9.80 0.31
CA GLY A 88 -13.73 -8.78 -0.72
C GLY A 88 -13.48 -7.34 -0.27
N GLU A 89 -13.30 -7.09 1.03
CA GLU A 89 -12.96 -5.75 1.51
C GLU A 89 -11.51 -5.39 1.20
N ARG A 90 -11.28 -4.09 0.97
CA ARG A 90 -9.96 -3.55 0.65
C ARG A 90 -9.13 -3.45 1.92
N VAL A 91 -7.94 -4.05 1.88
CA VAL A 91 -6.94 -4.00 2.95
C VAL A 91 -6.03 -2.80 2.78
N THR A 92 -5.56 -2.54 1.56
CA THR A 92 -4.61 -1.46 1.30
C THR A 92 -4.71 -0.95 -0.14
N ALA A 93 -4.30 0.29 -0.35
CA ALA A 93 -4.02 0.84 -1.67
C ALA A 93 -2.72 1.66 -1.61
N ILE A 94 -1.85 1.50 -2.59
CA ILE A 94 -0.55 2.15 -2.65
C ILE A 94 -0.41 2.82 -4.01
N ALA A 95 -0.01 4.09 -4.04
CA ALA A 95 0.40 4.80 -5.25
C ALA A 95 1.85 5.27 -5.13
N ILE A 96 2.69 4.89 -6.09
CA ILE A 96 4.12 5.21 -6.12
C ILE A 96 4.39 6.10 -7.33
N PHE A 97 4.82 7.33 -7.06
CA PHE A 97 5.21 8.30 -8.08
C PHE A 97 6.72 8.19 -8.33
N ALA A 98 7.11 7.74 -9.52
CA ALA A 98 8.51 7.49 -9.85
C ALA A 98 8.90 8.12 -11.19
N LYS A 99 10.18 8.48 -11.33
CA LYS A 99 10.74 8.99 -12.58
C LYS A 99 10.78 7.92 -13.68
N ARG A 100 10.94 6.65 -13.29
CA ARG A 100 11.07 5.50 -14.18
C ARG A 100 10.39 4.28 -13.54
N ARG A 101 9.95 3.36 -14.41
CA ARG A 101 9.14 2.19 -13.99
C ARG A 101 9.89 1.19 -13.11
N PHE A 102 11.20 1.04 -13.31
CA PHE A 102 11.99 0.01 -12.61
C PHE A 102 12.01 0.25 -11.09
N GLU A 103 12.23 1.50 -10.68
CA GLU A 103 12.24 1.94 -9.30
C GLU A 103 10.84 1.80 -8.67
N ALA A 104 9.77 2.06 -9.42
CA ALA A 104 8.40 1.89 -8.93
C ALA A 104 8.09 0.43 -8.60
N PHE A 105 8.41 -0.52 -9.50
CA PHE A 105 8.19 -1.95 -9.24
C PHE A 105 9.03 -2.46 -8.08
N SER A 106 10.32 -2.09 -8.03
CA SER A 106 11.23 -2.48 -6.94
C SER A 106 10.76 -1.93 -5.59
N ALA A 107 10.27 -0.69 -5.57
CA ALA A 107 9.70 -0.08 -4.38
C ALA A 107 8.41 -0.77 -3.94
N LEU A 108 7.53 -1.15 -4.88
CA LEU A 108 6.29 -1.84 -4.54
C LEU A 108 6.55 -3.17 -3.85
N GLU A 109 7.46 -3.98 -4.40
CA GLU A 109 7.85 -5.25 -3.80
C GLU A 109 8.41 -5.06 -2.39
N PHE A 110 9.28 -4.07 -2.20
CA PHE A 110 9.82 -3.73 -0.88
C PHE A 110 8.70 -3.31 0.09
N ILE A 111 7.83 -2.38 -0.31
CA ILE A 111 6.76 -1.86 0.56
C ILE A 111 5.81 -2.99 0.97
N ILE A 112 5.35 -3.82 0.04
CA ILE A 112 4.44 -4.94 0.36
C ILE A 112 5.12 -5.94 1.29
N SER A 113 6.37 -6.30 1.00
CA SER A 113 7.15 -7.24 1.81
C SER A 113 7.33 -6.74 3.24
N GLU A 114 7.56 -5.44 3.44
CA GLU A 114 7.68 -4.86 4.79
C GLU A 114 6.32 -4.75 5.49
N ILE A 115 5.25 -4.34 4.80
CA ILE A 115 3.89 -4.24 5.39
C ILE A 115 3.41 -5.61 5.89
N LYS A 116 3.62 -6.66 5.10
CA LYS A 116 3.19 -8.02 5.43
C LYS A 116 3.80 -8.58 6.72
N LYS A 117 4.88 -8.00 7.25
CA LYS A 117 5.45 -8.41 8.55
C LYS A 117 4.57 -8.03 9.74
N TYR A 118 3.56 -7.17 9.51
CA TYR A 118 2.67 -6.63 10.53
C TYR A 118 1.19 -6.97 10.25
N HIS A 119 0.93 -7.89 9.32
CA HIS A 119 -0.36 -8.55 9.11
C HIS A 119 -0.38 -9.85 9.90
#